data_AF-A0A947EX61-F1
#
_entry.id   AF-A0A947EX61-F1
#
_cell.length_a   1.000
_cell.length_b   1.000
_cell.length_c   1.000
_cell.angle_alpha   90.00
_cell.angle_beta   90.00
_cell.angle_gamma   90.00
#
_symmetry.space_group_name_H-M   'P 1'
#
loop_
_entity.id
_entity.type
_entity.pdbx_description
1 polymer ?
#
loop_
_entity_poly.entity_id
_entity_poly.type
_entity_poly.pdbx_seq_one_letter_code
_entity_poly.pdbx_strand_id
1 'polypeptide(L)'
;SIYRVNLIEKILATLLAKISNFIPEGGIWMNTQRPEWNDANNALVGNGVSMVTLYYLRRFLNFLKDLLSRTGAGKVVVSRELLEFFKGVLKTFEEHRSLLGGTINDTDRKRILDGLGLAGSDFRQGIYEDAFSGNKDELSLQDLQKFIALGLEYCEHAIRANRREDQLYHAYNLMTVENKDEVSISYLSEMLEGQVAVLSSGYLSSRESLDLLDGLKASDLFRPDQYSYLLYPNKDLPLFAEKNNIPEKEVSQSKLLSELVEKENTQIIVKDINGVFHFNGNFKNASDLSEALNDLDPGIYSSLSEDQKRKVLKVFELVFNHKAFTGRSGTFFGYEGLGSIYWHMVSKLLLAVQEVCLKAVSEEADPETVGRLLEHYYEINAGIGVHKSPALYGAFPTDPYSHTPQGKGAQQPGMTGQVKEDILSRFGELGAFVREGRLCFDPCLLRKDEFLTEVKTFAYTDLSNTHKQLDLEPGSLAFTYCQVPVVYQLADLEGMEITFSDGSKAARETHELDAEISRKVFDRTGEVAMIKLHLKEGGLR
;
A
#
# COMPACT_ATOMS: atom_id res chain seq x y z
N SER A 1 -31.73 18.08 -14.24
CA SER A 1 -31.93 16.61 -14.30
C SER A 1 -30.68 15.92 -13.79
N ILE A 2 -30.74 14.63 -13.42
CA ILE A 2 -29.60 13.87 -12.87
C ILE A 2 -29.27 12.73 -13.82
N TYR A 3 -28.00 12.60 -14.21
CA TYR A 3 -27.51 11.48 -15.01
C TYR A 3 -27.34 10.23 -14.13
N ARG A 4 -27.84 9.08 -14.59
CA ARG A 4 -27.87 7.82 -13.83
C ARG A 4 -27.19 6.70 -14.60
N VAL A 5 -26.35 5.92 -13.93
CA VAL A 5 -25.55 4.84 -14.51
C VAL A 5 -25.64 3.58 -13.65
N ASN A 6 -25.29 2.41 -14.20
CA ASN A 6 -25.28 1.16 -13.44
C ASN A 6 -23.93 0.93 -12.73
N LEU A 7 -23.85 -0.13 -11.93
CA LEU A 7 -22.65 -0.46 -11.17
C LEU A 7 -21.44 -0.78 -12.05
N ILE A 8 -21.62 -1.50 -13.17
CA ILE A 8 -20.51 -1.85 -14.07
C ILE A 8 -19.89 -0.59 -14.65
N GLU A 9 -20.70 0.39 -15.05
CA GLU A 9 -20.20 1.67 -15.54
C GLU A 9 -19.37 2.41 -14.48
N LYS A 10 -19.82 2.39 -13.21
CA LYS A 10 -19.06 2.99 -12.10
C LYS A 10 -17.72 2.29 -11.86
N ILE A 11 -17.68 0.97 -11.95
CA ILE A 11 -16.46 0.16 -11.82
C ILE A 11 -15.52 0.45 -12.99
N LEU A 12 -16.04 0.48 -14.22
CA LEU A 12 -15.27 0.79 -15.42
C LEU A 12 -14.66 2.18 -15.37
N ALA A 13 -15.42 3.19 -14.93
CA ALA A 13 -14.91 4.56 -14.83
C ALA A 13 -13.67 4.65 -13.93
N THR A 14 -13.68 4.01 -12.75
CA THR A 14 -12.52 4.03 -11.84
C THR A 14 -11.37 3.16 -12.36
N LEU A 15 -11.68 2.01 -12.97
CA LEU A 15 -10.69 1.08 -13.49
C LEU A 15 -9.94 1.68 -14.69
N LEU A 16 -10.68 2.23 -15.66
CA LEU A 16 -10.10 2.86 -16.84
C LEU A 16 -9.28 4.11 -16.46
N ALA A 17 -9.71 4.89 -15.47
CA ALA A 17 -8.92 6.02 -14.97
C ALA A 17 -7.56 5.59 -14.37
N LYS A 18 -7.48 4.40 -13.75
CA LYS A 18 -6.21 3.84 -13.28
C LYS A 18 -5.38 3.31 -14.45
N ILE A 19 -6.00 2.54 -15.35
CA ILE A 19 -5.32 1.92 -16.49
C ILE A 19 -4.82 2.97 -17.49
N SER A 20 -5.50 4.11 -17.67
CA SER A 20 -5.01 5.21 -18.51
C SER A 20 -3.71 5.84 -18.00
N ASN A 21 -3.33 5.52 -16.76
CA ASN A 21 -2.09 5.96 -16.12
C ASN A 21 -1.11 4.80 -15.88
N PHE A 22 -1.39 3.61 -16.43
CA PHE A 22 -0.48 2.47 -16.32
C PHE A 22 0.76 2.68 -17.19
N ILE A 23 1.93 2.62 -16.57
CA ILE A 23 3.22 2.58 -17.23
C ILE A 23 3.72 1.14 -17.12
N PRO A 24 3.87 0.40 -18.25
CA PRO A 24 4.37 -0.97 -18.22
C PRO A 24 5.67 -1.09 -17.43
N GLU A 25 5.80 -2.12 -16.60
CA GLU A 25 6.91 -2.34 -15.64
C GLU A 25 7.16 -1.22 -14.61
N GLY A 26 6.44 -0.09 -14.68
CA GLY A 26 6.63 1.05 -13.78
C GLY A 26 5.57 1.16 -12.68
N GLY A 27 4.31 0.82 -12.99
CA GLY A 27 3.17 0.92 -12.07
C GLY A 27 2.11 1.93 -12.55
N ILE A 28 1.37 2.56 -11.61
CA ILE A 28 0.37 3.60 -11.92
C ILE A 28 0.95 4.99 -11.69
N TRP A 29 0.95 5.84 -12.72
CA TRP A 29 1.55 7.16 -12.69
C TRP A 29 0.86 8.12 -11.71
N MET A 30 1.64 8.80 -10.86
CA MET A 30 1.16 9.75 -9.85
C MET A 30 1.14 11.19 -10.38
N ASN A 31 0.13 11.53 -11.19
CA ASN A 31 0.06 12.80 -11.91
C ASN A 31 -1.14 13.70 -11.55
N THR A 32 -1.85 13.40 -10.46
CA THR A 32 -3.11 14.07 -10.07
C THR A 32 -2.92 15.13 -8.99
N GLN A 33 -1.74 15.73 -8.89
CA GLN A 33 -1.38 16.83 -7.97
C GLN A 33 -1.54 16.51 -6.48
N ARG A 34 -1.72 15.24 -6.09
CA ARG A 34 -1.78 14.77 -4.71
C ARG A 34 -1.04 13.43 -4.56
N PRO A 35 -0.44 13.18 -3.38
CA PRO A 35 0.21 11.90 -3.11
C PRO A 35 -0.82 10.79 -2.87
N GLU A 36 -0.30 9.58 -2.62
CA GLU A 36 -1.07 8.46 -2.11
C GLU A 36 -1.10 8.47 -0.56
N TRP A 37 -0.92 7.32 0.10
CA TRP A 37 -1.03 7.22 1.57
C TRP A 37 0.05 8.02 2.30
N ASN A 38 1.32 7.92 1.87
CA ASN A 38 2.43 8.60 2.54
C ASN A 38 2.59 10.05 2.07
N ASP A 39 1.97 10.99 2.78
CA ASP A 39 2.09 12.43 2.48
C ASP A 39 3.53 12.96 2.66
N ALA A 40 4.39 12.28 3.42
CA ALA A 40 5.79 12.68 3.56
C ALA A 40 6.61 12.43 2.27
N ASN A 41 6.13 11.59 1.35
CA ASN A 41 6.68 11.36 0.01
C ASN A 41 5.94 12.15 -1.10
N ASN A 42 5.36 13.30 -0.76
CA ASN A 42 4.55 14.07 -1.70
C ASN A 42 5.28 14.66 -2.92
N ALA A 43 6.61 14.75 -2.90
CA ALA A 43 7.37 15.20 -4.08
C ALA A 43 7.50 14.13 -5.16
N LEU A 44 7.07 12.88 -4.87
CA LEU A 44 6.87 11.87 -5.91
C LEU A 44 5.74 12.24 -6.88
N VAL A 45 4.81 13.12 -6.51
CA VAL A 45 3.76 13.57 -7.43
C VAL A 45 4.39 14.30 -8.62
N GLY A 46 4.13 13.81 -9.83
CA GLY A 46 4.75 14.28 -11.05
C GLY A 46 5.45 13.14 -11.77
N ASN A 47 6.61 12.68 -11.27
CA ASN A 47 7.41 11.63 -11.90
C ASN A 47 7.30 10.26 -11.20
N GLY A 48 6.70 10.21 -10.02
CA GLY A 48 6.49 8.99 -9.27
C GLY A 48 5.49 8.05 -9.92
N VAL A 49 5.75 6.75 -9.82
CA VAL A 49 4.91 5.69 -10.35
C VAL A 49 4.67 4.67 -9.24
N SER A 50 3.42 4.40 -8.93
CA SER A 50 3.00 3.56 -7.81
C SER A 50 2.86 2.11 -8.23
N MET A 51 3.80 1.27 -7.80
CA MET A 51 3.62 -0.18 -7.81
C MET A 51 2.68 -0.63 -6.70
N VAL A 52 2.62 0.11 -5.57
CA VAL A 52 1.65 -0.10 -4.48
C VAL A 52 0.22 -0.18 -5.02
N THR A 53 -0.21 0.83 -5.79
CA THR A 53 -1.53 0.85 -6.42
C THR A 53 -1.69 -0.26 -7.46
N LEU A 54 -0.64 -0.63 -8.20
CA LEU A 54 -0.68 -1.73 -9.15
C LEU A 54 -0.93 -3.08 -8.46
N TYR A 55 -0.28 -3.35 -7.33
CA TYR A 55 -0.48 -4.59 -6.57
C TYR A 55 -1.94 -4.74 -6.11
N TYR A 56 -2.55 -3.67 -5.60
CA TYR A 56 -3.97 -3.65 -5.25
C TYR A 56 -4.89 -3.70 -6.48
N LEU A 57 -4.49 -3.08 -7.60
CA LEU A 57 -5.22 -3.16 -8.87
C LEU A 57 -5.27 -4.61 -9.37
N ARG A 58 -4.17 -5.37 -9.24
CA ARG A 58 -4.15 -6.79 -9.55
C ARG A 58 -5.15 -7.56 -8.69
N ARG A 59 -5.17 -7.35 -7.36
CA ARG A 59 -6.17 -7.96 -6.46
C ARG A 59 -7.60 -7.61 -6.89
N PHE A 60 -7.83 -6.35 -7.24
CA PHE A 60 -9.13 -5.84 -7.68
C PHE A 60 -9.59 -6.48 -9.00
N LEU A 61 -8.70 -6.58 -9.99
CA LEU A 61 -8.99 -7.25 -11.26
C LEU A 61 -9.27 -8.74 -11.08
N ASN A 62 -8.53 -9.43 -10.19
CA ASN A 62 -8.79 -10.83 -9.89
C ASN A 62 -10.17 -11.02 -9.23
N PHE A 63 -10.53 -10.14 -8.28
CA PHE A 63 -11.88 -10.12 -7.70
C PHE A 63 -12.96 -9.89 -8.77
N LEU A 64 -12.76 -8.96 -9.71
CA LEU A 64 -13.72 -8.71 -10.78
C LEU A 64 -13.83 -9.88 -11.76
N LYS A 65 -12.72 -10.56 -12.07
CA LYS A 65 -12.71 -11.79 -12.88
C LYS A 65 -13.63 -12.84 -12.27
N ASP A 66 -13.49 -13.09 -10.98
CA ASP A 66 -14.33 -14.05 -10.25
C ASP A 66 -15.79 -13.59 -10.20
N LEU A 67 -16.04 -12.31 -9.90
CA LEU A 67 -17.39 -11.75 -9.84
C LEU A 67 -18.13 -11.89 -11.19
N LEU A 68 -17.45 -11.59 -12.30
CA LEU A 68 -18.03 -11.70 -13.64
C LEU A 68 -18.14 -13.14 -14.14
N SER A 69 -17.43 -14.10 -13.56
CA SER A 69 -17.61 -15.52 -13.91
C SER A 69 -18.94 -16.09 -13.38
N ARG A 70 -19.52 -15.46 -12.36
CA ARG A 70 -20.73 -15.92 -11.66
C ARG A 70 -22.03 -15.33 -12.21
N THR A 71 -21.96 -14.37 -13.14
CA THR A 71 -23.15 -13.76 -13.74
C THR A 71 -23.60 -14.51 -14.99
N GLY A 72 -24.91 -14.67 -15.15
CA GLY A 72 -25.52 -15.20 -16.38
C GLY A 72 -25.80 -14.14 -17.45
N ALA A 73 -25.50 -12.87 -17.18
CA ALA A 73 -25.71 -11.80 -18.15
C ALA A 73 -24.70 -11.90 -19.31
N GLY A 74 -25.13 -11.61 -20.54
CA GLY A 74 -24.23 -11.54 -21.71
C GLY A 74 -23.73 -10.13 -22.03
N LYS A 75 -24.48 -9.10 -21.62
CA LYS A 75 -24.23 -7.70 -21.97
C LYS A 75 -24.68 -6.76 -20.85
N VAL A 76 -24.13 -5.55 -20.85
CA VAL A 76 -24.56 -4.42 -20.00
C VAL A 76 -24.59 -3.14 -20.83
N VAL A 77 -25.37 -2.15 -20.40
CA VAL A 77 -25.52 -0.88 -21.12
C VAL A 77 -24.73 0.21 -20.40
N VAL A 78 -23.84 0.91 -21.09
CA VAL A 78 -22.96 1.96 -20.52
C VAL A 78 -23.02 3.22 -21.38
N SER A 79 -22.66 4.38 -20.81
CA SER A 79 -22.49 5.63 -21.58
C SER A 79 -21.65 5.41 -22.83
N ARG A 80 -22.10 5.93 -23.98
CA ARG A 80 -21.40 5.80 -25.27
C ARG A 80 -19.96 6.28 -25.16
N GLU A 81 -19.76 7.41 -24.52
CA GLU A 81 -18.46 8.06 -24.33
C GLU A 81 -17.50 7.17 -23.53
N LEU A 82 -18.00 6.47 -22.50
CA LEU A 82 -17.20 5.53 -21.73
C LEU A 82 -16.88 4.25 -22.51
N LEU A 83 -17.79 3.79 -23.37
CA LEU A 83 -17.56 2.63 -24.22
C LEU A 83 -16.43 2.88 -25.23
N GLU A 84 -16.35 4.09 -25.78
CA GLU A 84 -15.26 4.50 -26.67
C GLU A 84 -13.92 4.52 -25.93
N PHE A 85 -13.88 5.07 -24.71
CA PHE A 85 -12.70 5.01 -23.85
C PHE A 85 -12.26 3.56 -23.59
N PHE A 86 -13.20 2.71 -23.17
CA PHE A 86 -12.95 1.28 -22.94
C PHE A 86 -12.33 0.59 -24.16
N LYS A 87 -12.90 0.82 -25.35
CA LYS A 87 -12.42 0.22 -26.61
C LYS A 87 -11.00 0.70 -26.96
N GLY A 88 -10.69 1.98 -26.76
CA GLY A 88 -9.36 2.53 -27.00
C GLY A 88 -8.28 1.88 -26.11
N VAL A 89 -8.59 1.71 -24.82
CA VAL A 89 -7.71 1.04 -23.87
C VAL A 89 -7.54 -0.45 -24.22
N LEU A 90 -8.65 -1.17 -24.47
CA LEU A 90 -8.60 -2.59 -24.84
C LEU A 90 -7.78 -2.81 -26.10
N LYS A 91 -7.99 -1.99 -27.13
CA LYS A 91 -7.22 -2.03 -28.38
C LYS A 91 -5.72 -1.86 -28.13
N THR A 92 -5.34 -0.87 -27.34
CA THR A 92 -3.92 -0.60 -27.02
C THR A 92 -3.24 -1.81 -26.39
N PHE A 93 -3.90 -2.43 -25.40
CA PHE A 93 -3.40 -3.65 -24.78
C PHE A 93 -3.35 -4.85 -25.75
N GLU A 94 -4.34 -5.02 -26.62
CA GLU A 94 -4.34 -6.13 -27.59
C GLU A 94 -3.20 -6.02 -28.61
N GLU A 95 -2.97 -4.82 -29.14
CA GLU A 95 -1.92 -4.54 -30.13
C GLU A 95 -0.51 -4.81 -29.58
N HIS A 96 -0.30 -4.59 -28.28
CA HIS A 96 1.01 -4.68 -27.63
C HIS A 96 1.17 -5.95 -26.77
N ARG A 97 0.19 -6.87 -26.76
CA ARG A 97 0.20 -8.05 -25.90
C ARG A 97 1.44 -8.94 -26.10
N SER A 98 1.95 -9.04 -27.33
CA SER A 98 3.12 -9.85 -27.65
C SER A 98 4.39 -9.43 -26.89
N LEU A 99 4.47 -8.16 -26.47
CA LEU A 99 5.61 -7.63 -25.71
C LEU A 99 5.73 -8.24 -24.31
N LEU A 100 4.64 -8.82 -23.78
CA LEU A 100 4.65 -9.49 -22.47
C LEU A 100 5.51 -10.77 -22.44
N GLY A 101 5.96 -11.25 -23.60
CA GLY A 101 6.89 -12.38 -23.72
C GLY A 101 8.34 -12.06 -23.33
N GLY A 102 8.67 -10.78 -23.09
CA GLY A 102 10.00 -10.33 -22.68
C GLY A 102 9.96 -9.03 -21.89
N THR A 103 11.10 -8.37 -21.75
CA THR A 103 11.20 -7.02 -21.17
C THR A 103 10.68 -5.98 -22.16
N ILE A 104 9.91 -5.00 -21.67
CA ILE A 104 9.39 -3.91 -22.49
C ILE A 104 10.43 -2.78 -22.51
N ASN A 105 10.95 -2.44 -23.69
CA ASN A 105 11.90 -1.34 -23.83
C ASN A 105 11.20 0.03 -23.67
N ASP A 106 11.99 1.09 -23.48
CA ASP A 106 11.48 2.43 -23.18
C ASP A 106 10.66 3.06 -24.33
N THR A 107 10.93 2.69 -25.58
CA THR A 107 10.13 3.11 -26.73
C THR A 107 8.74 2.49 -26.70
N ASP A 108 8.67 1.18 -26.51
CA ASP A 108 7.39 0.46 -26.47
C ASP A 108 6.60 0.81 -25.20
N ARG A 109 7.28 1.07 -24.08
CA ARG A 109 6.69 1.60 -22.86
C ARG A 109 5.96 2.91 -23.13
N LYS A 110 6.61 3.83 -23.86
CA LYS A 110 5.99 5.11 -24.25
C LYS A 110 4.81 4.92 -25.19
N ARG A 111 4.92 4.02 -26.19
CA ARG A 111 3.81 3.73 -27.13
C ARG A 111 2.56 3.24 -26.40
N ILE A 112 2.72 2.34 -25.43
CA ILE A 112 1.62 1.85 -24.61
C ILE A 112 1.06 3.00 -23.76
N LEU A 113 1.91 3.74 -23.05
CA LEU A 113 1.48 4.88 -22.22
C LEU A 113 0.69 5.92 -23.03
N ASP A 114 1.17 6.30 -24.21
CA ASP A 114 0.50 7.27 -25.09
C ASP A 114 -0.86 6.73 -25.53
N GLY A 115 -0.97 5.47 -25.96
CA GLY A 115 -2.24 4.86 -26.36
C GLY A 115 -3.29 4.85 -25.24
N LEU A 116 -2.87 4.52 -24.02
CA LEU A 116 -3.73 4.49 -22.83
C LEU A 116 -4.12 5.91 -22.37
N GLY A 117 -3.14 6.81 -22.31
CA GLY A 117 -3.30 8.17 -21.83
C GLY A 117 -4.11 9.05 -22.78
N LEU A 118 -3.94 8.89 -24.10
CA LEU A 118 -4.74 9.61 -25.10
C LEU A 118 -6.20 9.17 -25.04
N ALA A 119 -6.50 7.87 -24.96
CA ALA A 119 -7.87 7.38 -24.82
C ALA A 119 -8.58 7.98 -23.59
N GLY A 120 -7.87 8.09 -22.46
CA GLY A 120 -8.40 8.75 -21.26
C GLY A 120 -8.49 10.28 -21.37
N SER A 121 -7.70 10.89 -22.24
CA SER A 121 -7.71 12.34 -22.53
C SER A 121 -8.89 12.74 -23.38
N ASP A 122 -9.12 12.02 -24.47
CA ASP A 122 -10.25 12.24 -25.36
C ASP A 122 -11.57 12.09 -24.60
N PHE A 123 -11.69 11.04 -23.76
CA PHE A 123 -12.87 10.82 -22.92
C PHE A 123 -13.17 12.00 -21.99
N ARG A 124 -12.20 12.40 -21.15
CA ARG A 124 -12.46 13.45 -20.16
C ARG A 124 -12.68 14.81 -20.82
N GLN A 125 -11.96 15.10 -21.91
CA GLN A 125 -12.11 16.36 -22.63
C GLN A 125 -13.51 16.47 -23.25
N GLY A 126 -13.99 15.42 -23.92
CA GLY A 126 -15.34 15.38 -24.45
C GLY A 126 -16.41 15.58 -23.37
N ILE A 127 -16.25 14.95 -22.20
CA ILE A 127 -17.20 15.15 -21.08
C ILE A 127 -17.11 16.56 -20.47
N TYR A 128 -15.93 17.17 -20.40
CA TYR A 128 -15.79 18.54 -19.87
C TYR A 128 -16.36 19.60 -20.81
N GLU A 129 -16.26 19.39 -22.12
CA GLU A 129 -16.74 20.33 -23.14
C GLU A 129 -18.24 20.16 -23.40
N ASP A 130 -18.70 18.92 -23.59
CA ASP A 130 -20.05 18.62 -24.10
C ASP A 130 -20.99 17.96 -23.08
N ALA A 131 -20.49 17.59 -21.91
CA ALA A 131 -21.17 16.71 -20.94
C ALA A 131 -21.54 15.33 -21.52
N PHE A 132 -22.23 14.50 -20.74
CA PHE A 132 -22.75 13.23 -21.24
C PHE A 132 -23.92 13.48 -22.20
N SER A 133 -23.89 12.85 -23.38
CA SER A 133 -24.97 12.95 -24.37
C SER A 133 -26.30 12.34 -23.90
N GLY A 134 -26.25 11.47 -22.87
CA GLY A 134 -27.39 10.69 -22.41
C GLY A 134 -27.59 9.37 -23.18
N ASN A 135 -26.85 9.17 -24.28
CA ASN A 135 -26.89 7.94 -25.05
C ASN A 135 -26.08 6.84 -24.37
N LYS A 136 -26.58 5.61 -24.47
CA LYS A 136 -25.91 4.44 -23.95
C LYS A 136 -25.91 3.33 -24.96
N ASP A 137 -24.80 2.60 -25.02
CA ASP A 137 -24.59 1.49 -25.95
C ASP A 137 -24.29 0.20 -25.17
N GLU A 138 -24.43 -0.94 -25.84
CA GLU A 138 -24.17 -2.26 -25.25
C GLU A 138 -22.66 -2.57 -25.19
N LEU A 139 -22.20 -2.97 -24.02
CA LEU A 139 -20.90 -3.60 -23.78
C LEU A 139 -21.09 -5.10 -23.58
N SER A 140 -20.39 -5.91 -24.37
CA SER A 140 -20.31 -7.36 -24.19
C SER A 140 -19.56 -7.70 -22.90
N LEU A 141 -20.11 -8.60 -22.09
CA LEU A 141 -19.39 -9.07 -20.90
C LEU A 141 -18.21 -9.99 -21.25
N GLN A 142 -18.22 -10.59 -22.44
CA GLN A 142 -17.05 -11.31 -22.96
C GLN A 142 -15.88 -10.36 -23.24
N ASP A 143 -16.15 -9.18 -23.81
CA ASP A 143 -15.12 -8.16 -24.04
C ASP A 143 -14.59 -7.61 -22.71
N LEU A 144 -15.47 -7.42 -21.73
CA LEU A 144 -15.07 -7.01 -20.39
C LEU A 144 -14.20 -8.07 -19.68
N GLN A 145 -14.55 -9.35 -19.80
CA GLN A 145 -13.74 -10.45 -19.27
C GLN A 145 -12.38 -10.52 -19.97
N LYS A 146 -12.33 -10.35 -21.29
CA LYS A 146 -11.08 -10.27 -22.07
C LYS A 146 -10.21 -9.11 -21.60
N PHE A 147 -10.80 -7.92 -21.41
CA PHE A 147 -10.13 -6.76 -20.88
C PHE A 147 -9.52 -7.00 -19.49
N ILE A 148 -10.28 -7.61 -18.57
CA ILE A 148 -9.79 -7.92 -17.22
C ILE A 148 -8.67 -8.95 -17.26
N ALA A 149 -8.79 -10.01 -18.08
CA ALA A 149 -7.74 -11.01 -18.23
C ALA A 149 -6.44 -10.38 -18.76
N LEU A 150 -6.55 -9.52 -19.77
CA LEU A 150 -5.40 -8.82 -20.33
C LEU A 150 -4.79 -7.82 -19.34
N GLY A 151 -5.63 -7.08 -18.60
CA GLY A 151 -5.17 -6.21 -17.51
C GLY A 151 -4.41 -6.97 -16.43
N LEU A 152 -4.85 -8.19 -16.07
CA LEU A 152 -4.10 -9.08 -15.18
C LEU A 152 -2.75 -9.46 -15.77
N GLU A 153 -2.68 -9.87 -17.05
CA GLU A 153 -1.40 -10.21 -17.71
C GLU A 153 -0.38 -9.06 -17.65
N TYR A 154 -0.82 -7.83 -17.93
CA TYR A 154 0.01 -6.63 -17.82
C TYR A 154 0.44 -6.31 -16.38
N CYS A 155 -0.49 -6.42 -15.41
CA CYS A 155 -0.16 -6.21 -14.00
C CYS A 155 0.87 -7.24 -13.53
N GLU A 156 0.64 -8.52 -13.81
CA GLU A 156 1.51 -9.61 -13.37
C GLU A 156 2.89 -9.58 -14.03
N HIS A 157 2.97 -9.16 -15.30
CA HIS A 157 4.24 -8.85 -15.95
C HIS A 157 5.01 -7.75 -15.23
N ALA A 158 4.35 -6.62 -14.93
CA ALA A 158 4.97 -5.53 -14.19
C ALA A 158 5.37 -5.92 -12.77
N ILE A 159 4.58 -6.76 -12.07
CA ILE A 159 4.93 -7.30 -10.74
C ILE A 159 6.22 -8.12 -10.83
N ARG A 160 6.34 -9.02 -11.81
CA ARG A 160 7.57 -9.82 -12.00
C ARG A 160 8.80 -8.93 -12.27
N ALA A 161 8.64 -7.87 -13.07
CA ALA A 161 9.70 -6.92 -13.36
C ALA A 161 10.10 -6.03 -12.17
N ASN A 162 9.38 -6.09 -11.04
CA ASN A 162 9.60 -5.24 -9.87
C ASN A 162 10.06 -6.02 -8.61
N ARG A 163 10.43 -7.29 -8.74
CA ARG A 163 11.14 -8.03 -7.69
C ARG A 163 12.60 -7.60 -7.66
N ARG A 164 13.09 -7.27 -6.46
CA ARG A 164 14.49 -6.92 -6.19
C ARG A 164 15.33 -8.17 -5.94
N GLU A 165 16.65 -8.01 -5.99
CA GLU A 165 17.60 -9.09 -5.68
C GLU A 165 17.49 -9.59 -4.23
N ASP A 166 17.13 -8.70 -3.30
CA ASP A 166 16.91 -8.98 -1.87
C ASP A 166 15.52 -9.58 -1.56
N GLN A 167 14.79 -10.04 -2.58
CA GLN A 167 13.43 -10.62 -2.48
C GLN A 167 12.31 -9.64 -2.17
N LEU A 168 12.62 -8.37 -1.87
CA LEU A 168 11.62 -7.33 -1.72
C LEU A 168 11.06 -6.89 -3.08
N TYR A 169 10.02 -6.09 -3.04
CA TYR A 169 9.40 -5.52 -4.24
C TYR A 169 9.45 -4.00 -4.21
N HIS A 170 9.62 -3.38 -5.37
CA HIS A 170 9.57 -1.93 -5.47
C HIS A 170 8.18 -1.40 -5.12
N ALA A 171 8.14 -0.32 -4.33
CA ALA A 171 6.90 0.35 -3.92
C ALA A 171 6.56 1.50 -4.87
N TYR A 172 7.54 2.39 -5.07
CA TYR A 172 7.45 3.55 -5.92
C TYR A 172 8.67 3.62 -6.83
N ASN A 173 8.42 3.89 -8.11
CA ASN A 173 9.43 4.07 -9.14
C ASN A 173 9.40 5.52 -9.63
N LEU A 174 10.39 5.90 -10.44
CA LEU A 174 10.42 7.18 -11.15
C LEU A 174 10.37 6.94 -12.65
N MET A 175 9.51 7.68 -13.35
CA MET A 175 9.51 7.74 -14.81
C MET A 175 10.19 9.02 -15.30
N THR A 176 10.95 8.90 -16.39
CA THR A 176 11.52 10.05 -17.10
C THR A 176 11.14 9.95 -18.57
N VAL A 177 10.56 11.03 -19.12
CA VAL A 177 10.41 11.19 -20.57
C VAL A 177 11.77 11.64 -21.12
N GLU A 178 12.54 10.69 -21.66
CA GLU A 178 13.90 10.96 -22.14
C GLU A 178 13.89 11.82 -23.40
N ASN A 179 12.91 11.55 -24.28
CA ASN A 179 12.67 12.26 -25.51
C ASN A 179 11.22 12.04 -25.97
N LYS A 180 10.89 12.44 -27.20
CA LYS A 180 9.53 12.31 -27.75
C LYS A 180 9.06 10.85 -27.91
N ASP A 181 9.97 9.88 -27.91
CA ASP A 181 9.72 8.47 -28.25
C ASP A 181 9.96 7.51 -27.08
N GLU A 182 10.58 7.93 -25.96
CA GLU A 182 11.01 7.01 -24.88
C GLU A 182 10.59 7.46 -23.48
N VAL A 183 10.21 6.49 -22.63
CA VAL A 183 10.00 6.64 -21.19
C VAL A 183 10.82 5.61 -20.44
N SER A 184 11.79 6.07 -19.66
CA SER A 184 12.66 5.22 -18.82
C SER A 184 12.09 5.07 -17.41
N ILE A 185 12.51 4.00 -16.72
CA ILE A 185 12.18 3.73 -15.31
C ILE A 185 13.48 3.71 -14.50
N SER A 186 13.44 4.34 -13.33
CA SER A 186 14.46 4.17 -12.28
C SER A 186 13.80 3.87 -10.94
N TYR A 187 14.59 3.33 -10.01
CA TYR A 187 14.08 2.73 -8.79
C TYR A 187 14.47 3.53 -7.56
N LEU A 188 13.62 3.45 -6.53
CA LEU A 188 13.85 4.02 -5.20
C LEU A 188 14.23 2.92 -4.20
N SER A 189 14.61 3.34 -2.99
CA SER A 189 14.84 2.46 -1.85
C SER A 189 13.66 1.52 -1.59
N GLU A 190 13.93 0.41 -0.93
CA GLU A 190 12.92 -0.46 -0.35
C GLU A 190 11.99 0.33 0.58
N MET A 191 10.70 0.02 0.53
CA MET A 191 9.70 0.64 1.39
C MET A 191 8.72 -0.40 1.88
N LEU A 192 8.38 -0.35 3.16
CA LEU A 192 7.47 -1.30 3.80
C LEU A 192 6.11 -1.37 3.08
N GLU A 193 5.61 -0.23 2.61
CA GLU A 193 4.32 -0.14 1.92
C GLU A 193 4.24 -0.99 0.64
N GLY A 194 5.33 -1.12 -0.11
CA GLY A 194 5.40 -2.01 -1.28
C GLY A 194 5.26 -3.48 -0.89
N GLN A 195 5.82 -3.85 0.27
CA GLN A 195 5.84 -5.23 0.76
C GLN A 195 4.44 -5.63 1.22
N VAL A 196 3.80 -4.76 1.99
CA VAL A 196 2.38 -4.88 2.38
C VAL A 196 1.52 -5.09 1.14
N ALA A 197 1.66 -4.21 0.15
CA ALA A 197 0.80 -4.21 -1.03
C ALA A 197 0.98 -5.47 -1.91
N VAL A 198 2.22 -5.93 -2.13
CA VAL A 198 2.46 -7.13 -2.93
C VAL A 198 2.03 -8.41 -2.20
N LEU A 199 2.20 -8.51 -0.87
CA LEU A 199 1.65 -9.61 -0.07
C LEU A 199 0.12 -9.64 -0.16
N SER A 200 -0.52 -8.46 -0.14
CA SER A 200 -1.97 -8.32 -0.30
C SER A 200 -2.49 -8.50 -1.74
N SER A 201 -1.61 -8.64 -2.74
CA SER A 201 -2.02 -8.72 -4.16
C SER A 201 -2.71 -10.04 -4.54
N GLY A 202 -2.49 -11.08 -3.73
CA GLY A 202 -2.87 -12.46 -4.00
C GLY A 202 -2.13 -13.09 -5.20
N TYR A 203 -1.07 -12.44 -5.72
CA TYR A 203 -0.31 -12.92 -6.87
C TYR A 203 0.77 -13.92 -6.49
N LEU A 204 1.46 -13.64 -5.38
CA LEU A 204 2.56 -14.48 -4.91
C LEU A 204 2.03 -15.82 -4.39
N SER A 205 2.81 -16.87 -4.63
CA SER A 205 2.64 -18.14 -3.93
C SER A 205 2.96 -17.98 -2.44
N SER A 206 2.54 -18.95 -1.62
CA SER A 206 2.87 -18.97 -0.18
C SER A 206 4.37 -19.01 0.06
N ARG A 207 5.12 -19.69 -0.81
CA ARG A 207 6.59 -19.75 -0.75
C ARG A 207 7.25 -18.42 -1.12
N GLU A 208 6.82 -17.78 -2.20
CA GLU A 208 7.36 -16.45 -2.57
C GLU A 208 7.03 -15.38 -1.51
N SER A 209 5.86 -15.50 -0.88
CA SER A 209 5.48 -14.62 0.24
C SER A 209 6.39 -14.83 1.45
N LEU A 210 6.76 -16.07 1.75
CA LEU A 210 7.74 -16.40 2.79
C LEU A 210 9.13 -15.86 2.45
N ASP A 211 9.62 -16.06 1.21
CA ASP A 211 10.93 -15.55 0.79
C ASP A 211 10.99 -14.01 0.89
N LEU A 212 9.89 -13.32 0.57
CA LEU A 212 9.77 -11.87 0.76
C LEU A 212 9.82 -11.49 2.24
N LEU A 213 9.09 -12.19 3.12
CA LEU A 213 9.08 -11.90 4.55
C LEU A 213 10.44 -12.16 5.21
N ASP A 214 11.15 -13.20 4.77
CA ASP A 214 12.53 -13.45 5.18
C ASP A 214 13.45 -12.30 4.76
N GLY A 215 13.33 -11.84 3.50
CA GLY A 215 14.04 -10.67 3.00
C GLY A 215 13.71 -9.40 3.77
N LEU A 216 12.44 -9.19 4.10
CA LEU A 216 11.97 -8.03 4.88
C LEU A 216 12.57 -8.03 6.29
N LYS A 217 12.57 -9.18 6.97
CA LYS A 217 13.17 -9.32 8.30
C LYS A 217 14.69 -9.10 8.28
N ALA A 218 15.36 -9.46 7.18
CA ALA A 218 16.79 -9.25 6.99
C ALA A 218 17.17 -7.83 6.49
N SER A 219 16.19 -7.01 6.10
CA SER A 219 16.42 -5.70 5.47
C SER A 219 16.70 -4.57 6.47
N ASP A 220 17.16 -3.44 5.95
CA ASP A 220 17.34 -2.18 6.70
C ASP A 220 16.01 -1.56 7.17
N LEU A 221 14.87 -2.14 6.79
CA LEU A 221 13.57 -1.75 7.33
C LEU A 221 13.36 -2.29 8.75
N PHE A 222 14.04 -3.37 9.13
CA PHE A 222 13.88 -3.93 10.46
C PHE A 222 14.61 -3.08 11.52
N ARG A 223 13.87 -2.59 12.52
CA ARG A 223 14.38 -1.74 13.61
C ARG A 223 14.50 -2.58 14.90
N PRO A 224 15.72 -2.94 15.35
CA PRO A 224 15.91 -3.96 16.40
C PRO A 224 15.43 -3.59 17.81
N ASP A 225 15.55 -2.33 18.23
CA ASP A 225 15.17 -1.91 19.60
C ASP A 225 13.67 -2.06 19.87
N GLN A 226 12.85 -1.85 18.84
CA GLN A 226 11.40 -2.03 18.86
C GLN A 226 10.95 -3.34 18.20
N TYR A 227 11.86 -4.10 17.59
CA TYR A 227 11.60 -5.36 16.89
C TYR A 227 10.44 -5.26 15.88
N SER A 228 10.45 -4.19 15.07
CA SER A 228 9.37 -3.83 14.14
C SER A 228 9.95 -3.09 12.92
N TYR A 229 9.11 -2.57 12.02
CA TYR A 229 9.53 -2.10 10.71
C TYR A 229 9.40 -0.59 10.48
N LEU A 230 10.42 0.00 9.85
CA LEU A 230 10.43 1.36 9.32
C LEU A 230 9.67 1.45 7.99
N LEU A 231 9.23 2.65 7.60
CA LEU A 231 8.62 2.86 6.28
C LEU A 231 9.62 2.75 5.13
N TYR A 232 10.85 3.19 5.35
CA TYR A 232 12.00 3.17 4.45
C TYR A 232 13.28 3.18 5.31
N PRO A 233 14.45 2.82 4.76
CA PRO A 233 15.69 2.75 5.52
C PRO A 233 16.00 4.05 6.25
N ASN A 234 16.52 3.91 7.47
CA ASN A 234 17.16 5.03 8.14
C ASN A 234 18.46 5.39 7.40
N LYS A 235 18.84 6.67 7.38
CA LYS A 235 20.07 7.10 6.71
C LYS A 235 20.70 8.31 7.39
N ASP A 236 22.01 8.39 7.30
CA ASP A 236 22.73 9.59 7.70
C ASP A 236 22.54 10.68 6.65
N LEU A 237 22.06 11.84 7.10
CA LEU A 237 22.00 13.03 6.28
C LEU A 237 23.32 13.78 6.39
N PRO A 238 23.82 14.39 5.30
CA PRO A 238 25.04 15.18 5.37
C PRO A 238 24.92 16.23 6.47
N LEU A 239 25.99 16.39 7.25
CA LEU A 239 26.06 17.41 8.28
C LEU A 239 25.99 18.80 7.62
N PHE A 240 25.64 19.83 8.40
CA PHE A 240 25.47 21.19 7.87
C PHE A 240 26.67 21.68 7.04
N ALA A 241 27.89 21.40 7.50
CA ALA A 241 29.12 21.78 6.82
C ALA A 241 29.42 20.96 5.54
N GLU A 242 28.77 19.81 5.36
CA GLU A 242 29.02 18.90 4.23
C GLU A 242 28.06 19.15 3.06
N LYS A 243 26.86 19.68 3.32
CA LYS A 243 25.74 19.77 2.36
C LYS A 243 26.01 20.60 1.10
N ASN A 244 26.81 21.66 1.20
CA ASN A 244 26.91 22.69 0.18
C ASN A 244 28.37 22.92 -0.21
N ASN A 245 29.05 21.89 -0.70
CA ASN A 245 30.44 21.97 -1.15
C ASN A 245 30.52 21.67 -2.64
N ILE A 246 30.85 22.68 -3.43
CA ILE A 246 31.02 22.55 -4.88
C ILE A 246 32.43 22.01 -5.15
N PRO A 247 32.59 20.89 -5.88
CA PRO A 247 33.90 20.39 -6.24
C PRO A 247 34.68 21.42 -7.07
N GLU A 248 35.95 21.65 -6.73
CA GLU A 248 36.81 22.63 -7.42
C GLU A 248 36.90 22.39 -8.94
N LYS A 249 36.84 21.12 -9.35
CA LYS A 249 36.78 20.72 -10.76
C LYS A 249 35.56 21.29 -11.49
N GLU A 250 34.40 21.32 -10.85
CA GLU A 250 33.16 21.86 -11.45
C GLU A 250 33.23 23.39 -11.58
N VAL A 251 33.84 24.07 -10.59
CA VAL A 251 34.06 25.52 -10.63
C VAL A 251 35.00 25.90 -11.78
N SER A 252 36.14 25.21 -11.91
CA SER A 252 37.15 25.47 -12.94
C SER A 252 36.68 25.11 -14.36
N GLN A 253 35.74 24.17 -14.52
CA GLN A 253 35.13 23.84 -15.81
C GLN A 253 34.00 24.80 -16.22
N SER A 254 33.46 25.56 -15.27
CA SER A 254 32.44 26.57 -15.51
C SER A 254 33.06 27.96 -15.64
N LYS A 255 33.01 28.52 -16.86
CA LYS A 255 33.52 29.87 -17.11
C LYS A 255 32.81 30.91 -16.27
N LEU A 256 31.49 30.76 -16.10
CA LEU A 256 30.68 31.68 -15.31
C LEU A 256 31.00 31.60 -13.81
N LEU A 257 31.16 30.40 -13.25
CA LEU A 257 31.51 30.27 -11.82
C LEU A 257 32.91 30.81 -11.55
N SER A 258 33.88 30.54 -12.44
CA SER A 258 35.24 31.08 -12.33
C SER A 258 35.24 32.62 -12.39
N GLU A 259 34.51 33.23 -13.33
CA GLU A 259 34.40 34.69 -13.46
C GLU A 259 33.73 35.34 -12.24
N LEU A 260 32.71 34.70 -11.66
CA LEU A 260 32.05 35.17 -10.43
C LEU A 260 33.01 35.15 -9.23
N VAL A 261 33.81 34.10 -9.09
CA VAL A 261 34.84 33.99 -8.04
C VAL A 261 35.92 35.06 -8.22
N GLU A 262 36.43 35.27 -9.44
CA GLU A 262 37.45 36.29 -9.74
C GLU A 262 36.98 37.71 -9.46
N LYS A 263 35.69 37.99 -9.67
CA LYS A 263 35.07 39.30 -9.42
C LYS A 263 34.51 39.45 -8.00
N GLU A 264 34.76 38.48 -7.12
CA GLU A 264 34.26 38.43 -5.73
C GLU A 264 32.72 38.59 -5.62
N ASN A 265 31.98 38.14 -6.63
CA ASN A 265 30.52 38.21 -6.62
C ASN A 265 29.92 37.01 -5.87
N THR A 266 29.27 37.30 -4.75
CA THR A 266 28.70 36.28 -3.85
C THR A 266 27.22 35.98 -4.09
N GLN A 267 26.62 36.47 -5.18
CA GLN A 267 25.19 36.24 -5.47
C GLN A 267 24.91 34.75 -5.72
N ILE A 268 25.84 34.02 -6.33
CA ILE A 268 25.67 32.61 -6.70
C ILE A 268 26.65 31.69 -5.98
N ILE A 269 27.94 32.06 -5.96
CA ILE A 269 29.03 31.23 -5.44
C ILE A 269 29.87 32.03 -4.44
N VAL A 270 30.31 31.39 -3.36
CA VAL A 270 31.19 31.96 -2.33
C VAL A 270 32.38 31.02 -2.13
N LYS A 271 33.59 31.57 -2.05
CA LYS A 271 34.79 30.84 -1.65
C LYS A 271 35.09 31.12 -0.17
N ASP A 272 35.18 30.08 0.65
CA ASP A 272 35.49 30.23 2.07
C ASP A 272 37.00 30.50 2.32
N ILE A 273 37.35 30.72 3.59
CA ILE A 273 38.75 30.99 4.01
C ILE A 273 39.69 29.80 3.81
N ASN A 274 39.16 28.59 3.63
CA ASN A 274 39.93 27.37 3.36
C ASN A 274 40.03 27.07 1.86
N GLY A 275 39.39 27.89 1.02
CA GLY A 275 39.37 27.76 -0.42
C GLY A 275 38.30 26.83 -0.97
N VAL A 276 37.33 26.40 -0.15
CA VAL A 276 36.18 25.59 -0.56
C VAL A 276 35.09 26.49 -1.14
N PHE A 277 34.36 25.98 -2.12
CA PHE A 277 33.32 26.73 -2.82
C PHE A 277 31.92 26.28 -2.38
N HIS A 278 31.02 27.24 -2.22
CA HIS A 278 29.65 27.01 -1.75
C HIS A 278 28.68 27.80 -2.63
N PHE A 279 27.48 27.26 -2.88
CA PHE A 279 26.39 28.08 -3.41
C PHE A 279 25.91 29.07 -2.34
N ASN A 280 25.26 30.16 -2.76
CA ASN A 280 24.65 31.12 -1.85
C ASN A 280 23.68 30.42 -0.86
N GLY A 281 23.83 30.73 0.44
CA GLY A 281 23.06 30.09 1.51
C GLY A 281 21.56 30.39 1.53
N ASN A 282 21.08 31.32 0.70
CA ASN A 282 19.66 31.63 0.58
C ASN A 282 18.92 30.73 -0.45
N PHE A 283 19.64 29.93 -1.23
CA PHE A 283 19.01 29.04 -2.22
C PHE A 283 18.41 27.81 -1.54
N LYS A 284 17.13 27.56 -1.84
CA LYS A 284 16.39 26.38 -1.40
C LYS A 284 16.34 25.34 -2.52
N ASN A 285 16.26 25.77 -3.78
CA ASN A 285 16.22 24.89 -4.94
C ASN A 285 16.72 25.59 -6.22
N ALA A 286 16.63 24.87 -7.34
CA ALA A 286 17.09 25.35 -8.65
C ALA A 286 16.34 26.60 -9.16
N SER A 287 15.12 26.89 -8.68
CA SER A 287 14.39 28.11 -9.05
C SER A 287 15.04 29.35 -8.47
N ASP A 288 15.46 29.32 -7.20
CA ASP A 288 16.18 30.46 -6.58
C ASP A 288 17.51 30.74 -7.31
N LEU A 289 18.23 29.67 -7.68
CA LEU A 289 19.44 29.79 -8.48
C LEU A 289 19.15 30.35 -9.89
N SER A 290 18.05 29.90 -10.53
CA SER A 290 17.65 30.38 -11.85
C SER A 290 17.30 31.87 -11.83
N GLU A 291 16.59 32.33 -10.79
CA GLU A 291 16.28 33.74 -10.56
C GLU A 291 17.58 34.55 -10.39
N ALA A 292 18.48 34.10 -9.50
CA ALA A 292 19.78 34.76 -9.30
C ALA A 292 20.66 34.79 -10.57
N LEU A 293 20.61 33.75 -11.41
CA LEU A 293 21.30 33.71 -12.71
C LEU A 293 20.70 34.69 -13.73
N ASN A 294 19.40 34.98 -13.64
CA ASN A 294 18.73 35.95 -14.51
C ASN A 294 18.97 37.40 -14.08
N ASP A 295 19.26 37.63 -12.80
CA ASP A 295 19.58 38.95 -12.25
C ASP A 295 21.03 39.39 -12.53
N LEU A 296 21.89 38.50 -13.05
CA LEU A 296 23.25 38.86 -13.45
C LEU A 296 23.25 39.77 -14.68
N ASP A 297 23.99 40.88 -14.62
CA ASP A 297 24.13 41.83 -15.73
C ASP A 297 25.00 41.23 -16.86
N PRO A 298 24.43 41.00 -18.07
CA PRO A 298 25.19 40.50 -19.22
C PRO A 298 26.32 41.45 -19.66
N GLY A 299 26.24 42.73 -19.32
CA GLY A 299 27.29 43.73 -19.59
C GLY A 299 28.51 43.58 -18.68
N ILE A 300 28.37 42.94 -17.51
CA ILE A 300 29.44 42.74 -16.53
C ILE A 300 30.05 41.34 -16.65
N TYR A 301 29.25 40.33 -17.01
CA TYR A 301 29.64 38.92 -17.09
C TYR A 301 29.64 38.43 -18.54
N SER A 302 30.81 38.47 -19.16
CA SER A 302 30.98 38.13 -20.58
C SER A 302 30.70 36.65 -20.88
N SER A 303 30.83 35.78 -19.88
CA SER A 303 30.53 34.35 -19.99
C SER A 303 29.04 34.02 -19.85
N LEU A 304 28.21 34.98 -19.43
CA LEU A 304 26.79 34.75 -19.18
C LEU A 304 26.06 34.39 -20.48
N SER A 305 25.59 33.14 -20.54
CA SER A 305 24.86 32.58 -21.67
C SER A 305 23.92 31.49 -21.17
N GLU A 306 22.89 31.16 -21.96
CA GLU A 306 21.96 30.07 -21.62
C GLU A 306 22.65 28.71 -21.47
N ASP A 307 23.75 28.47 -22.20
CA ASP A 307 24.57 27.27 -22.00
C ASP A 307 25.27 27.23 -20.64
N GLN A 308 25.85 28.36 -20.21
CA GLN A 308 26.48 28.46 -18.89
C GLN A 308 25.45 28.38 -17.77
N LYS A 309 24.28 29.02 -17.90
CA LYS A 309 23.18 28.87 -16.92
C LYS A 309 22.79 27.41 -16.74
N ARG A 310 22.60 26.66 -17.84
CA ARG A 310 22.31 25.22 -17.78
C ARG A 310 23.43 24.41 -17.13
N LYS A 311 24.70 24.76 -17.37
CA LYS A 311 25.84 24.10 -16.68
C LYS A 311 25.83 24.37 -15.18
N VAL A 312 25.61 25.61 -14.75
CA VAL A 312 25.54 25.94 -13.31
C VAL A 312 24.37 25.23 -12.63
N LEU A 313 23.20 25.18 -13.28
CA LEU A 313 22.05 24.40 -12.79
C LEU A 313 22.37 22.89 -12.66
N LYS A 314 23.18 22.34 -13.59
CA LYS A 314 23.66 20.95 -13.49
C LYS A 314 24.62 20.74 -12.31
N VAL A 315 25.51 21.70 -12.03
CA VAL A 315 26.40 21.65 -10.86
C VAL A 315 25.59 21.76 -9.57
N PHE A 316 24.56 22.61 -9.53
CA PHE A 316 23.64 22.70 -8.39
C PHE A 316 22.91 21.39 -8.15
N GLU A 317 22.40 20.75 -9.21
CA GLU A 317 21.79 19.42 -9.13
C GLU A 317 22.80 18.34 -8.70
N LEU A 318 24.06 18.42 -9.14
CA LEU A 318 25.12 17.51 -8.70
C LEU A 318 25.36 17.60 -7.18
N VAL A 319 25.36 18.81 -6.62
CA VAL A 319 25.61 19.04 -5.19
C VAL A 319 24.42 18.59 -4.34
N PHE A 320 23.19 18.92 -4.75
CA PHE A 320 21.99 18.71 -3.92
C PHE A 320 21.17 17.48 -4.28
N ASN A 321 21.35 16.90 -5.48
CA ASN A 321 20.64 15.73 -5.99
C ASN A 321 19.11 15.82 -5.77
N HIS A 322 18.52 16.98 -6.11
CA HIS A 322 17.10 17.23 -5.85
C HIS A 322 16.18 16.33 -6.66
N LYS A 323 16.64 15.72 -7.76
CA LYS A 323 15.87 14.68 -8.47
C LYS A 323 15.58 13.46 -7.60
N ALA A 324 16.42 13.15 -6.63
CA ALA A 324 16.19 12.06 -5.67
C ALA A 324 15.34 12.50 -4.47
N PHE A 325 14.90 13.76 -4.39
CA PHE A 325 14.04 14.26 -3.32
C PHE A 325 12.62 13.73 -3.50
N THR A 326 12.22 12.79 -2.65
CA THR A 326 10.88 12.19 -2.68
C THR A 326 9.88 12.95 -1.81
N GLY A 327 10.35 13.88 -0.96
CA GLY A 327 9.54 14.66 -0.03
C GLY A 327 10.24 14.82 1.33
N ARG A 328 9.50 15.32 2.33
CA ARG A 328 10.04 15.57 3.68
C ARG A 328 10.50 14.30 4.41
N SER A 329 9.98 13.13 4.01
CA SER A 329 10.29 11.79 4.51
C SER A 329 11.76 11.56 4.83
N GLY A 330 12.63 11.85 3.86
CA GLY A 330 14.06 11.65 3.96
C GLY A 330 14.83 12.82 4.60
N THR A 331 14.16 13.78 5.23
CA THR A 331 14.80 15.04 5.70
C THR A 331 14.41 15.47 7.12
N PHE A 332 13.66 14.63 7.85
CA PHE A 332 13.26 14.86 9.25
C PHE A 332 13.22 13.54 10.04
N PHE A 333 13.08 13.62 11.37
CA PHE A 333 13.40 12.52 12.31
C PHE A 333 12.23 12.09 13.22
N GLY A 334 10.99 12.34 12.81
CA GLY A 334 9.77 11.94 13.53
C GLY A 334 8.59 11.80 12.58
N TYR A 335 7.41 11.42 13.07
CA TYR A 335 6.27 11.08 12.22
C TYR A 335 6.62 9.98 11.21
N GLU A 336 6.49 10.23 9.91
CA GLU A 336 6.92 9.32 8.85
C GLU A 336 8.45 9.32 8.66
N GLY A 337 9.20 10.23 9.28
CA GLY A 337 10.61 10.49 9.02
C GLY A 337 11.59 9.37 9.35
N LEU A 338 12.87 9.68 9.12
CA LEU A 338 13.99 8.76 9.29
C LEU A 338 14.03 8.13 10.69
N GLY A 339 14.17 6.81 10.74
CA GLY A 339 14.23 6.02 11.97
C GLY A 339 12.91 5.89 12.73
N SER A 340 11.80 6.40 12.20
CA SER A 340 10.49 6.33 12.84
C SER A 340 9.67 5.13 12.33
N ILE A 341 9.12 4.36 13.27
CA ILE A 341 8.11 3.34 12.95
C ILE A 341 6.76 4.04 12.85
N TYR A 342 6.03 3.79 11.76
CA TYR A 342 4.66 4.29 11.58
C TYR A 342 3.66 3.13 11.69
N TRP A 343 2.99 3.03 12.83
CA TRP A 343 2.32 1.81 13.28
C TRP A 343 1.17 1.36 12.38
N HIS A 344 0.47 2.29 11.72
CA HIS A 344 -0.57 1.92 10.77
C HIS A 344 -0.04 1.03 9.64
N MET A 345 1.17 1.30 9.12
CA MET A 345 1.74 0.47 8.06
C MET A 345 2.18 -0.91 8.57
N VAL A 346 2.65 -0.99 9.81
CA VAL A 346 2.99 -2.28 10.44
C VAL A 346 1.73 -3.13 10.68
N SER A 347 0.62 -2.53 11.12
CA SER A 347 -0.63 -3.27 11.27
C SER A 347 -1.26 -3.67 9.93
N LYS A 348 -1.00 -2.92 8.84
CA LYS A 348 -1.33 -3.39 7.48
C LYS A 348 -0.48 -4.60 7.08
N LEU A 349 0.82 -4.60 7.43
CA LEU A 349 1.68 -5.77 7.23
C LEU A 349 1.12 -6.97 8.00
N LEU A 350 0.76 -6.80 9.27
CA LEU A 350 0.18 -7.86 10.09
C LEU A 350 -1.04 -8.49 9.42
N LEU A 351 -1.98 -7.66 8.94
CA LEU A 351 -3.16 -8.11 8.24
C LEU A 351 -2.81 -8.81 6.91
N ALA A 352 -1.86 -8.28 6.14
CA ALA A 352 -1.43 -8.91 4.89
C ALA A 352 -0.79 -10.28 5.13
N VAL A 353 0.06 -10.41 6.15
CA VAL A 353 0.69 -11.68 6.52
C VAL A 353 -0.35 -12.66 7.06
N GLN A 354 -1.37 -12.19 7.78
CA GLN A 354 -2.50 -13.03 8.16
C GLN A 354 -3.21 -13.61 6.94
N GLU A 355 -3.54 -12.79 5.93
CA GLU A 355 -4.17 -13.26 4.69
C GLU A 355 -3.29 -14.31 3.98
N VAL A 356 -1.97 -14.14 3.99
CA VAL A 356 -1.01 -15.12 3.45
C VAL A 356 -1.00 -16.42 4.26
N CYS A 357 -1.02 -16.35 5.59
CA CYS A 357 -1.11 -17.53 6.45
C CYS A 357 -2.39 -18.32 6.18
N LEU A 358 -3.53 -17.62 6.13
CA LEU A 358 -4.83 -18.22 5.83
C LEU A 358 -4.86 -18.88 4.45
N LYS A 359 -4.28 -18.22 3.43
CA LYS A 359 -4.11 -18.79 2.09
C LYS A 359 -3.28 -20.06 2.15
N ALA A 360 -2.11 -20.03 2.80
CA ALA A 360 -1.21 -21.18 2.90
C ALA A 360 -1.86 -22.39 3.60
N VAL A 361 -2.62 -22.15 4.67
CA VAL A 361 -3.42 -23.20 5.33
C VAL A 361 -4.50 -23.75 4.40
N SER A 362 -5.26 -22.87 3.73
CA SER A 362 -6.37 -23.28 2.85
C SER A 362 -5.92 -24.04 1.60
N GLU A 363 -4.70 -23.79 1.12
CA GLU A 363 -4.10 -24.47 -0.03
C GLU A 363 -3.28 -25.70 0.37
N GLU A 364 -3.31 -26.09 1.65
CA GLU A 364 -2.55 -27.23 2.19
C GLU A 364 -1.05 -27.13 1.85
N ALA A 365 -0.48 -25.92 1.95
CA ALA A 365 0.96 -25.72 1.81
C ALA A 365 1.73 -26.57 2.82
N ASP A 366 3.01 -26.84 2.53
CA ASP A 366 3.81 -27.71 3.38
C ASP A 366 3.92 -27.15 4.82
N PRO A 367 3.96 -28.02 5.86
CA PRO A 367 3.93 -27.58 7.25
C PRO A 367 5.08 -26.65 7.65
N GLU A 368 6.25 -26.75 7.01
CA GLU A 368 7.38 -25.86 7.27
C GLU A 368 7.08 -24.45 6.78
N THR A 369 6.60 -24.30 5.55
CA THR A 369 6.18 -23.00 4.99
C THR A 369 5.08 -22.38 5.86
N VAL A 370 4.06 -23.14 6.25
CA VAL A 370 2.98 -22.65 7.13
C VAL A 370 3.54 -22.21 8.48
N GLY A 371 4.38 -23.02 9.11
CA GLY A 371 5.00 -22.71 10.40
C GLY A 371 5.81 -21.41 10.36
N ARG A 372 6.65 -21.24 9.33
CA ARG A 372 7.50 -20.04 9.19
C ARG A 372 6.70 -18.78 8.85
N LEU A 373 5.61 -18.89 8.10
CA LEU A 373 4.68 -17.78 7.88
C LEU A 373 4.01 -17.35 9.21
N LEU A 374 3.62 -18.32 10.04
CA LEU A 374 3.06 -18.04 11.37
C LEU A 374 4.10 -17.43 12.32
N GLU A 375 5.36 -17.83 12.25
CA GLU A 375 6.45 -17.19 12.99
C GLU A 375 6.53 -15.69 12.65
N HIS A 376 6.58 -15.35 11.34
CA HIS A 376 6.53 -13.96 10.91
C HIS A 376 5.29 -13.22 11.41
N TYR A 377 4.11 -13.86 11.33
CA TYR A 377 2.86 -13.29 11.84
C TYR A 377 2.95 -12.92 13.32
N TYR A 378 3.36 -13.87 14.18
CA TYR A 378 3.44 -13.64 15.62
C TYR A 378 4.57 -12.70 16.02
N GLU A 379 5.70 -12.70 15.30
CA GLU A 379 6.77 -11.72 15.51
C GLU A 379 6.31 -10.30 15.18
N ILE A 380 5.60 -10.09 14.07
CA ILE A 380 5.02 -8.78 13.70
C ILE A 380 4.01 -8.35 14.77
N ASN A 381 3.13 -9.26 15.21
CA ASN A 381 2.16 -8.97 16.27
C ASN A 381 2.84 -8.58 17.59
N ALA A 382 3.88 -9.30 18.00
CA ALA A 382 4.69 -8.94 19.16
C ALA A 382 5.38 -7.57 18.98
N GLY A 383 5.80 -7.25 17.76
CA GLY A 383 6.36 -5.95 17.37
C GLY A 383 5.40 -4.77 17.58
N ILE A 384 4.08 -4.96 17.38
CA ILE A 384 3.04 -3.95 17.69
C ILE A 384 3.13 -3.49 19.15
N GLY A 385 3.43 -4.43 20.05
CA GLY A 385 3.99 -4.09 21.35
C GLY A 385 3.03 -4.09 22.54
N VAL A 386 1.83 -4.68 22.43
CA VAL A 386 0.87 -4.81 23.55
C VAL A 386 1.49 -5.46 24.80
N HIS A 387 2.49 -6.32 24.62
CA HIS A 387 3.21 -7.02 25.70
C HIS A 387 4.59 -6.43 26.01
N LYS A 388 4.97 -5.29 25.42
CA LYS A 388 6.21 -4.59 25.78
C LYS A 388 6.07 -3.96 27.16
N SER A 389 7.21 -3.75 27.83
CA SER A 389 7.21 -2.95 29.06
C SER A 389 6.77 -1.51 28.75
N PRO A 390 6.08 -0.81 29.68
CA PRO A 390 5.73 0.59 29.47
C PRO A 390 6.93 1.49 29.20
N ALA A 391 8.12 1.14 29.72
CA ALA A 391 9.36 1.88 29.46
C ALA A 391 9.83 1.75 28.01
N LEU A 392 9.75 0.55 27.42
CA LEU A 392 10.12 0.33 26.01
C LEU A 392 9.05 0.88 25.07
N TYR A 393 7.78 0.71 25.41
CA TYR A 393 6.67 1.26 24.62
C TYR A 393 6.64 2.80 24.69
N GLY A 394 6.96 3.36 25.87
CA GLY A 394 6.93 4.79 26.18
C GLY A 394 5.57 5.34 26.56
N ALA A 395 4.59 4.46 26.80
CA ALA A 395 3.22 4.76 27.23
C ALA A 395 2.54 3.48 27.77
N PHE A 396 1.22 3.52 27.98
CA PHE A 396 0.44 2.30 28.22
C PHE A 396 0.40 1.45 26.93
N PRO A 397 0.90 0.19 26.95
CA PRO A 397 0.98 -0.64 25.75
C PRO A 397 -0.38 -1.04 25.14
N THR A 398 -1.47 -0.87 25.90
CA THR A 398 -2.85 -1.12 25.45
C THR A 398 -3.42 0.02 24.62
N ASP A 399 -2.78 1.19 24.64
CA ASP A 399 -3.26 2.38 23.94
C ASP A 399 -2.55 2.50 22.58
N PRO A 400 -3.27 2.68 21.47
CA PRO A 400 -2.67 2.84 20.15
C PRO A 400 -2.06 4.23 19.96
N TYR A 401 -0.98 4.31 19.18
CA TYR A 401 -0.26 5.53 18.85
C TYR A 401 0.11 5.55 17.37
N SER A 402 0.22 6.73 16.74
CA SER A 402 0.53 6.80 15.30
C SER A 402 1.95 6.35 14.97
N HIS A 403 2.95 6.74 15.77
CA HIS A 403 4.35 6.47 15.43
C HIS A 403 5.26 6.36 16.66
N THR A 404 6.47 5.82 16.46
CA THR A 404 7.54 5.77 17.46
C THR A 404 8.86 6.17 16.80
N PRO A 405 9.36 7.40 17.03
CA PRO A 405 10.59 7.90 16.40
C PRO A 405 11.83 7.21 16.99
N GLN A 406 13.00 7.46 16.43
CA GLN A 406 14.23 6.81 16.89
C GLN A 406 14.60 7.17 18.34
N GLY A 407 14.40 8.43 18.74
CA GLY A 407 14.85 8.94 20.04
C GLY A 407 13.78 9.01 21.15
N LYS A 408 12.57 8.49 20.95
CA LYS A 408 11.47 8.54 21.93
C LYS A 408 10.59 7.27 21.84
N GLY A 409 9.75 7.05 22.85
CA GLY A 409 8.67 6.07 22.77
C GLY A 409 7.45 6.58 21.99
N ALA A 410 6.31 5.90 22.12
CA ALA A 410 5.09 6.12 21.35
C ALA A 410 4.58 7.59 21.36
N GLN A 411 4.16 8.08 20.18
CA GLN A 411 3.71 9.47 19.96
C GLN A 411 2.37 9.52 19.21
N GLN A 412 1.54 10.53 19.51
CA GLN A 412 0.17 10.75 18.98
C GLN A 412 -0.85 9.66 19.38
N PRO A 413 -1.47 9.76 20.57
CA PRO A 413 -2.39 8.73 21.08
C PRO A 413 -3.74 8.68 20.35
N GLY A 414 -4.33 7.48 20.33
CA GLY A 414 -5.77 7.29 20.12
C GLY A 414 -6.16 7.01 18.67
N MET A 415 -6.63 8.04 17.96
CA MET A 415 -7.40 7.89 16.71
C MET A 415 -6.53 7.65 15.46
N THR A 416 -5.61 6.70 15.52
CA THR A 416 -4.83 6.24 14.36
C THR A 416 -5.60 5.20 13.55
N GLY A 417 -5.39 5.18 12.22
CA GLY A 417 -5.94 4.14 11.33
C GLY A 417 -5.43 2.73 11.62
N GLN A 418 -4.40 2.59 12.45
CA GLN A 418 -3.88 1.30 12.94
C GLN A 418 -5.00 0.42 13.52
N VAL A 419 -5.88 1.01 14.35
CA VAL A 419 -6.87 0.25 15.14
C VAL A 419 -7.82 -0.56 14.27
N LYS A 420 -8.16 -0.08 13.07
CA LYS A 420 -9.05 -0.83 12.19
C LYS A 420 -8.39 -2.08 11.60
N GLU A 421 -7.08 -2.04 11.35
CA GLU A 421 -6.37 -3.20 10.80
C GLU A 421 -6.17 -4.25 11.91
N ASP A 422 -5.92 -3.82 13.15
CA ASP A 422 -5.80 -4.69 14.32
C ASP A 422 -7.15 -5.36 14.67
N ILE A 423 -8.27 -4.65 14.52
CA ILE A 423 -9.62 -5.24 14.66
C ILE A 423 -9.85 -6.35 13.64
N LEU A 424 -9.53 -6.11 12.36
CA LEU A 424 -9.66 -7.12 11.31
C LEU A 424 -8.75 -8.32 11.57
N SER A 425 -7.50 -8.05 11.95
CA SER A 425 -6.54 -9.09 12.30
C SER A 425 -7.05 -9.93 13.47
N ARG A 426 -7.63 -9.30 14.50
CA ARG A 426 -8.19 -10.03 15.64
C ARG A 426 -9.36 -10.94 15.24
N PHE A 427 -10.23 -10.51 14.33
CA PHE A 427 -11.28 -11.39 13.81
C PHE A 427 -10.73 -12.56 13.01
N GLY A 428 -9.66 -12.36 12.24
CA GLY A 428 -8.97 -13.44 11.54
C GLY A 428 -8.26 -14.43 12.48
N GLU A 429 -7.65 -13.95 13.58
CA GLU A 429 -7.07 -14.82 14.63
C GLU A 429 -8.14 -15.69 15.28
N LEU A 430 -9.26 -15.07 15.65
CA LEU A 430 -10.43 -15.77 16.18
C LEU A 430 -11.08 -16.70 15.14
N GLY A 431 -10.68 -16.65 13.87
CA GLY A 431 -11.20 -17.49 12.81
C GLY A 431 -12.61 -17.12 12.36
N ALA A 432 -13.11 -15.93 12.66
CA ALA A 432 -14.47 -15.51 12.29
C ALA A 432 -14.52 -15.07 10.81
N PHE A 433 -15.01 -15.94 9.94
CA PHE A 433 -15.06 -15.72 8.49
C PHE A 433 -16.49 -15.68 7.96
N VAL A 434 -16.70 -14.92 6.89
CA VAL A 434 -17.96 -14.94 6.13
C VAL A 434 -17.69 -15.46 4.73
N ARG A 435 -18.31 -16.60 4.39
CA ARG A 435 -18.15 -17.25 3.09
C ARG A 435 -19.54 -17.59 2.55
N GLU A 436 -19.84 -17.18 1.32
CA GLU A 436 -21.12 -17.48 0.65
C GLU A 436 -22.38 -17.13 1.48
N GLY A 437 -22.32 -16.03 2.24
CA GLY A 437 -23.42 -15.58 3.10
C GLY A 437 -23.57 -16.37 4.40
N ARG A 438 -22.58 -17.17 4.77
CA ARG A 438 -22.53 -17.98 6.00
C ARG A 438 -21.42 -17.51 6.93
N LEU A 439 -21.69 -17.47 8.22
CA LEU A 439 -20.70 -17.23 9.26
C LEU A 439 -20.04 -18.57 9.63
N CYS A 440 -18.72 -18.62 9.47
CA CYS A 440 -17.89 -19.78 9.76
C CYS A 440 -16.84 -19.39 10.81
N PHE A 441 -16.45 -20.36 11.64
CA PHE A 441 -15.40 -20.18 12.62
C PHE A 441 -14.30 -21.22 12.39
N ASP A 442 -13.09 -20.77 12.10
CA ASP A 442 -11.95 -21.62 11.77
C ASP A 442 -10.64 -21.03 12.34
N PRO A 443 -10.40 -21.19 13.66
CA PRO A 443 -9.36 -20.47 14.40
C PRO A 443 -7.95 -21.07 14.21
N CYS A 444 -7.51 -21.25 12.97
CA CYS A 444 -6.22 -21.88 12.64
C CYS A 444 -4.96 -21.06 13.00
N LEU A 445 -5.14 -19.81 13.45
CA LEU A 445 -4.10 -18.91 13.96
C LEU A 445 -4.23 -18.62 15.47
N LEU A 446 -5.26 -19.15 16.13
CA LEU A 446 -5.50 -18.87 17.54
C LEU A 446 -4.55 -19.69 18.41
N ARG A 447 -3.89 -19.03 19.36
CA ARG A 447 -2.95 -19.70 20.27
C ARG A 447 -3.67 -20.31 21.46
N LYS A 448 -3.17 -21.44 21.94
CA LYS A 448 -3.72 -22.14 23.12
C LYS A 448 -3.66 -21.29 24.39
N ASP A 449 -2.64 -20.44 24.51
CA ASP A 449 -2.42 -19.58 25.69
C ASP A 449 -3.47 -18.47 25.86
N GLU A 450 -4.36 -18.27 24.88
CA GLU A 450 -5.47 -17.32 24.97
C GLU A 450 -6.68 -17.85 25.75
N PHE A 451 -6.74 -19.17 25.97
CA PHE A 451 -7.82 -19.79 26.74
C PHE A 451 -7.60 -19.62 28.24
N LEU A 452 -8.70 -19.35 28.97
CA LEU A 452 -8.65 -19.14 30.41
C LEU A 452 -8.19 -20.39 31.17
N THR A 453 -7.39 -20.19 32.21
CA THR A 453 -6.94 -21.26 33.12
C THR A 453 -7.80 -21.35 34.40
N GLU A 454 -8.67 -20.37 34.61
CA GLU A 454 -9.51 -20.22 35.78
C GLU A 454 -10.89 -19.67 35.37
N VAL A 455 -11.89 -19.85 36.24
CA VAL A 455 -13.23 -19.31 35.99
C VAL A 455 -13.18 -17.77 35.95
N LYS A 456 -13.78 -17.16 34.92
CA LYS A 456 -13.97 -15.70 34.85
C LYS A 456 -15.35 -15.32 34.36
N THR A 457 -15.86 -14.19 34.84
CA THR A 457 -17.14 -13.63 34.39
C THR A 457 -16.93 -12.72 33.17
N PHE A 458 -17.53 -13.09 32.05
CA PHE A 458 -17.63 -12.25 30.85
C PHE A 458 -18.85 -11.31 30.96
N ALA A 459 -18.59 -10.04 31.22
CA ALA A 459 -19.59 -8.99 31.19
C ALA A 459 -19.75 -8.45 29.77
N TYR A 460 -20.98 -8.42 29.25
CA TYR A 460 -21.28 -7.92 27.91
C TYR A 460 -22.61 -7.17 27.89
N THR A 461 -22.84 -6.41 26.83
CA THR A 461 -24.10 -5.70 26.58
C THR A 461 -24.80 -6.36 25.40
N ASP A 462 -26.07 -6.73 25.54
CA ASP A 462 -26.84 -7.32 24.44
C ASP A 462 -27.50 -6.27 23.52
N LEU A 463 -28.18 -6.73 22.47
CA LEU A 463 -28.85 -5.86 21.49
C LEU A 463 -29.97 -4.98 22.09
N SER A 464 -30.48 -5.31 23.28
CA SER A 464 -31.46 -4.49 24.02
C SER A 464 -30.80 -3.44 24.92
N ASN A 465 -29.47 -3.29 24.85
CA ASN A 465 -28.65 -2.50 25.77
C ASN A 465 -28.72 -3.00 27.22
N THR A 466 -29.04 -4.27 27.44
CA THR A 466 -29.05 -4.87 28.77
C THR A 466 -27.66 -5.44 29.09
N HIS A 467 -27.12 -5.10 30.26
CA HIS A 467 -25.90 -5.68 30.78
C HIS A 467 -26.16 -7.12 31.25
N LYS A 468 -25.39 -8.06 30.70
CA LYS A 468 -25.44 -9.48 31.01
C LYS A 468 -24.06 -9.97 31.45
N GLN A 469 -24.08 -11.10 32.14
CA GLN A 469 -22.89 -11.79 32.61
C GLN A 469 -22.98 -13.26 32.23
N LEU A 470 -21.84 -13.84 31.86
CA LEU A 470 -21.67 -15.24 31.55
C LEU A 470 -20.41 -15.73 32.24
N ASP A 471 -20.52 -16.75 33.09
CA ASP A 471 -19.34 -17.40 33.66
C ASP A 471 -18.68 -18.31 32.63
N LEU A 472 -17.38 -18.12 32.46
CA LEU A 472 -16.53 -18.87 31.56
C LEU A 472 -15.69 -19.86 32.36
N GLU A 473 -15.78 -21.13 32.00
CA GLU A 473 -15.01 -22.21 32.63
C GLU A 473 -13.55 -22.22 32.15
N PRO A 474 -12.62 -22.85 32.87
CA PRO A 474 -11.28 -23.12 32.36
C PRO A 474 -11.32 -23.83 30.99
N GLY A 475 -10.35 -23.50 30.14
CA GLY A 475 -10.30 -23.95 28.75
C GLY A 475 -11.34 -23.25 27.86
N SER A 476 -11.82 -22.06 28.22
CA SER A 476 -12.71 -21.26 27.37
C SER A 476 -12.23 -19.83 27.16
N LEU A 477 -12.77 -19.19 26.13
CA LEU A 477 -12.68 -17.75 25.90
C LEU A 477 -13.98 -17.24 25.29
N ALA A 478 -14.22 -15.93 25.36
CA ALA A 478 -15.40 -15.33 24.75
C ALA A 478 -15.10 -14.01 24.05
N PHE A 479 -15.89 -13.72 23.03
CA PHE A 479 -15.93 -12.44 22.33
C PHE A 479 -17.35 -12.19 21.84
N THR A 480 -17.56 -11.10 21.11
CA THR A 480 -18.85 -10.86 20.43
C THR A 480 -18.65 -10.64 18.95
N TYR A 481 -19.59 -11.12 18.15
CA TYR A 481 -19.68 -10.85 16.71
C TYR A 481 -21.10 -10.39 16.39
N CYS A 482 -21.25 -9.23 15.76
CA CYS A 482 -22.55 -8.55 15.62
C CYS A 482 -23.30 -8.34 16.95
N GLN A 483 -22.57 -8.26 18.08
CA GLN A 483 -23.08 -8.20 19.46
C GLN A 483 -23.74 -9.50 19.98
N VAL A 484 -23.62 -10.60 19.25
CA VAL A 484 -23.94 -11.95 19.75
C VAL A 484 -22.71 -12.51 20.48
N PRO A 485 -22.83 -12.98 21.73
CA PRO A 485 -21.72 -13.61 22.43
C PRO A 485 -21.34 -14.94 21.76
N VAL A 486 -20.05 -15.08 21.48
CA VAL A 486 -19.42 -16.29 20.93
C VAL A 486 -18.47 -16.84 21.98
N VAL A 487 -18.64 -18.10 22.35
CA VAL A 487 -17.79 -18.79 23.34
C VAL A 487 -17.05 -19.92 22.66
N TYR A 488 -15.73 -19.93 22.78
CA TYR A 488 -14.92 -21.09 22.39
C TYR A 488 -14.60 -21.89 23.64
N GLN A 489 -14.77 -23.20 23.58
CA GLN A 489 -14.53 -24.14 24.67
C GLN A 489 -13.69 -25.31 24.15
N LEU A 490 -12.56 -25.59 24.82
CA LEU A 490 -11.79 -26.80 24.58
C LEU A 490 -12.62 -28.04 24.93
N ALA A 491 -12.64 -29.01 24.03
CA ALA A 491 -13.39 -30.26 24.17
C ALA A 491 -12.76 -31.40 23.34
N ASP A 492 -13.11 -32.64 23.69
CA ASP A 492 -12.65 -33.83 22.96
C ASP A 492 -13.27 -33.97 21.57
N LEU A 493 -14.51 -33.47 21.41
CA LEU A 493 -15.27 -33.50 20.18
C LEU A 493 -15.52 -32.08 19.68
N GLU A 494 -15.37 -31.90 18.37
CA GLU A 494 -15.72 -30.64 17.72
C GLU A 494 -17.23 -30.54 17.54
N GLY A 495 -17.73 -29.31 17.59
CA GLY A 495 -19.12 -29.02 17.30
C GLY A 495 -19.48 -27.60 17.66
N MET A 496 -20.74 -27.26 17.44
CA MET A 496 -21.30 -25.96 17.72
C MET A 496 -22.69 -26.11 18.33
N GLU A 497 -22.96 -25.35 19.38
CA GLU A 497 -24.28 -25.19 19.97
C GLU A 497 -24.74 -23.74 19.80
N ILE A 498 -25.93 -23.55 19.25
CA ILE A 498 -26.57 -22.25 19.06
C ILE A 498 -27.73 -22.19 20.04
N THR A 499 -27.75 -21.18 20.91
CA THR A 499 -28.87 -20.90 21.80
C THR A 499 -29.68 -19.75 21.24
N PHE A 500 -30.99 -19.96 21.06
CA PHE A 500 -31.92 -18.94 20.61
C PHE A 500 -32.57 -18.21 21.79
N SER A 501 -33.15 -17.03 21.53
CA SER A 501 -33.76 -16.19 22.56
C SER A 501 -35.03 -16.77 23.21
N ASP A 502 -35.67 -17.74 22.56
CA ASP A 502 -36.78 -18.52 23.14
C ASP A 502 -36.31 -19.69 24.04
N GLY A 503 -34.99 -19.86 24.19
CA GLY A 503 -34.36 -20.93 24.96
C GLY A 503 -34.16 -22.24 24.20
N SER A 504 -34.64 -22.33 22.95
CA SER A 504 -34.36 -23.48 22.09
C SER A 504 -32.87 -23.53 21.71
N LYS A 505 -32.41 -24.73 21.37
CA LYS A 505 -31.01 -24.98 21.01
C LYS A 505 -30.92 -25.75 19.70
N ALA A 506 -29.91 -25.42 18.89
CA ALA A 506 -29.51 -26.20 17.74
C ALA A 506 -28.06 -26.64 17.90
N ALA A 507 -27.75 -27.89 17.56
CA ALA A 507 -26.40 -28.42 17.54
C ALA A 507 -25.96 -28.67 16.10
N ARG A 508 -24.67 -28.47 15.82
CA ARG A 508 -24.03 -28.78 14.54
C ARG A 508 -22.70 -29.47 14.77
N GLU A 509 -22.37 -30.38 13.88
CA GLU A 509 -21.05 -31.04 13.86
C GLU A 509 -19.97 -30.13 13.26
N THR A 510 -20.36 -29.17 12.43
CA THR A 510 -19.43 -28.22 11.78
C THR A 510 -19.41 -26.87 12.51
N HIS A 511 -18.32 -26.12 12.33
CA HIS A 511 -18.19 -24.74 12.82
C HIS A 511 -18.72 -23.69 11.85
N GLU A 512 -19.70 -24.06 11.02
CA GLU A 512 -20.37 -23.17 10.07
C GLU A 512 -21.83 -23.02 10.46
N LEU A 513 -22.35 -21.79 10.41
CA LEU A 513 -23.79 -21.51 10.49
C LEU A 513 -24.43 -21.63 9.10
N ASP A 514 -25.69 -22.05 9.05
CA ASP A 514 -26.42 -22.00 7.78
C ASP A 514 -26.71 -20.54 7.40
N ALA A 515 -27.14 -20.33 6.15
CA ALA A 515 -27.37 -18.98 5.62
C ALA A 515 -28.51 -18.24 6.33
N GLU A 516 -29.48 -18.96 6.92
CA GLU A 516 -30.60 -18.34 7.62
C GLU A 516 -30.16 -17.82 8.99
N ILE A 517 -29.51 -18.67 9.80
CA ILE A 517 -29.00 -18.29 11.11
C ILE A 517 -27.92 -17.22 10.98
N SER A 518 -27.03 -17.34 10.00
CA SER A 518 -26.01 -16.32 9.70
C SER A 518 -26.65 -14.97 9.45
N ARG A 519 -27.73 -14.93 8.66
CA ARG A 519 -28.48 -13.70 8.39
C ARG A 519 -29.10 -13.12 9.65
N LYS A 520 -29.66 -13.94 10.55
CA LYS A 520 -30.19 -13.46 11.84
C LYS A 520 -29.11 -12.78 12.69
N VAL A 521 -27.88 -13.29 12.66
CA VAL A 521 -26.72 -12.67 13.32
C VAL A 521 -26.36 -11.35 12.65
N PHE A 522 -26.21 -11.33 11.31
CA PHE A 522 -25.81 -10.13 10.56
C PHE A 522 -26.84 -9.00 10.64
N ASP A 523 -28.12 -9.33 10.54
CA ASP A 523 -29.25 -8.40 10.62
C ASP A 523 -29.58 -8.01 12.06
N ARG A 524 -28.90 -8.63 13.04
CA ARG A 524 -29.02 -8.34 14.48
C ARG A 524 -30.47 -8.45 14.96
N THR A 525 -31.16 -9.53 14.57
CA THR A 525 -32.59 -9.71 14.89
C THR A 525 -32.85 -9.97 16.38
N GLY A 526 -31.82 -10.38 17.13
CA GLY A 526 -31.95 -10.76 18.54
C GLY A 526 -32.47 -12.18 18.76
N GLU A 527 -32.71 -12.95 17.68
CA GLU A 527 -33.13 -14.35 17.77
C GLU A 527 -32.01 -15.28 18.21
N VAL A 528 -30.76 -15.01 17.81
CA VAL A 528 -29.59 -15.78 18.24
C VAL A 528 -29.04 -15.16 19.52
N ALA A 529 -29.18 -15.87 20.65
CA ALA A 529 -28.78 -15.38 21.96
C ALA A 529 -27.31 -15.67 22.28
N MET A 530 -26.77 -16.80 21.81
CA MET A 530 -25.38 -17.20 22.03
C MET A 530 -24.95 -18.26 21.01
N ILE A 531 -23.68 -18.23 20.62
CA ILE A 531 -23.04 -19.30 19.84
C ILE A 531 -21.89 -19.88 20.68
N LYS A 532 -21.90 -21.18 20.94
CA LYS A 532 -20.83 -21.88 21.66
C LYS A 532 -20.17 -22.89 20.73
N LEU A 533 -18.85 -22.83 20.62
CA LEU A 533 -18.06 -23.75 19.82
C LEU A 533 -17.23 -24.64 20.73
N HIS A 534 -17.19 -25.91 20.35
CA HIS A 534 -16.32 -26.92 20.93
C HIS A 534 -15.14 -27.13 19.98
N LEU A 535 -13.94 -26.86 20.47
CA LEU A 535 -12.70 -26.90 19.70
C LEU A 535 -11.79 -27.99 20.24
N LYS A 536 -11.14 -28.75 19.35
CA LYS A 536 -10.06 -29.64 19.74
C LYS A 536 -8.77 -28.87 19.95
N GLU A 537 -8.00 -29.28 20.94
CA GLU A 537 -6.72 -28.67 21.25
C GLU A 537 -5.72 -28.75 20.07
N GLY A 538 -5.75 -29.84 19.31
CA GLY A 538 -4.85 -30.04 18.16
C GLY A 538 -5.07 -29.07 16.97
N GLY A 539 -6.16 -28.30 16.97
CA GLY A 539 -6.43 -27.27 15.95
C GLY A 539 -5.87 -25.88 16.28
N LEU A 540 -5.28 -25.71 17.47
CA LEU A 540 -4.73 -24.44 17.97
C LEU A 540 -3.20 -24.37 17.77
N ARG A 541 -2.65 -23.16 17.94
CA ARG A 541 -1.20 -22.88 17.86
C ARG A 541 -0.50 -22.80 19.21
#